data_AF-A0A8K0ABM9-F1
#
_entry.id   AF-A0A8K0ABM9-F1
#
_cell.length_a   1.000
_cell.length_b   1.000
_cell.length_c   1.000
_cell.angle_alpha   90.00
_cell.angle_beta   90.00
_cell.angle_gamma   90.00
#
_symmetry.space_group_name_H-M   'P 1'
#
loop_
_entity.id
_entity.type
_entity.pdbx_description
1 polymer ?
#
loop_
_entity_poly.entity_id
_entity_poly.type
_entity_poly.pdbx_seq_one_letter_code
_entity_poly.pdbx_strand_id
1 'polypeptide(L)'
;MEKEAPDPSCWEDVLVPGKIQGRCLSSGCPGTAAEFYFKCADHPTSEDDTSVALPLVKSNTQHVDCLACADFRTPVMVFECADGHVMCLDCFARYCVTKLNDRQFIQHAALGYTLPCPGGCDNSLIKEVHHFRMLGDEQYDRYQRFGAEECVLQMGGVLCPGRGCGVGLLPDGNSNMVECVRQAGSGCGFVFCKLCKEAYHTGPCGQTAPQPSAPANNYRVDRERARRARWERRTAEVINRTTKACPGCKVRTEKNDGCMHMTCTRCGFQWCWLCLTQWGDNCEDRHWFGE
;
A
#
# COMPACT_ATOMS: atom_id res chain seq x y z
N MET A 1 -36.59 -18.96 2.38
CA MET A 1 -35.95 -17.66 2.08
C MET A 1 -34.47 -17.94 1.94
N GLU A 2 -34.00 -18.12 0.70
CA GLU A 2 -32.57 -18.25 0.41
C GLU A 2 -31.90 -16.94 0.83
N LYS A 3 -30.90 -16.98 1.71
CA LYS A 3 -30.12 -15.80 2.04
C LYS A 3 -29.15 -15.57 0.88
N GLU A 4 -29.37 -14.51 0.13
CA GLU A 4 -28.37 -13.96 -0.79
C GLU A 4 -27.08 -13.65 -0.03
N ALA A 5 -25.94 -13.76 -0.72
CA ALA A 5 -24.64 -13.43 -0.14
C ALA A 5 -24.64 -11.96 0.35
N PRO A 6 -24.03 -11.64 1.50
CA PRO A 6 -23.96 -10.26 1.96
C PRO A 6 -23.09 -9.43 1.02
N ASP A 7 -23.49 -8.18 0.78
CA ASP A 7 -22.66 -7.20 0.07
C ASP A 7 -21.37 -6.89 0.85
N PRO A 8 -20.23 -6.68 0.17
CA PRO A 8 -19.02 -6.18 0.80
C PRO A 8 -19.23 -4.78 1.40
N SER A 9 -18.60 -4.54 2.54
CA SER A 9 -18.71 -3.31 3.32
C SER A 9 -17.36 -2.63 3.56
N CYS A 10 -16.26 -3.35 3.37
CA CYS A 10 -14.90 -2.86 3.57
C CYS A 10 -13.87 -3.60 2.69
N TRP A 11 -12.63 -3.11 2.71
CA TRP A 11 -11.53 -3.73 1.96
C TRP A 11 -11.22 -5.16 2.41
N GLU A 12 -11.39 -5.50 3.69
CA GLU A 12 -11.15 -6.89 4.15
C GLU A 12 -12.12 -7.88 3.50
N ASP A 13 -13.36 -7.46 3.21
CA ASP A 13 -14.38 -8.31 2.60
C ASP A 13 -13.99 -8.77 1.19
N VAL A 14 -13.21 -7.96 0.48
CA VAL A 14 -12.81 -8.21 -0.92
C VAL A 14 -11.35 -8.61 -1.08
N LEU A 15 -10.48 -8.33 -0.11
CA LEU A 15 -9.06 -8.69 -0.18
C LEU A 15 -8.74 -10.03 0.51
N VAL A 16 -9.58 -10.51 1.43
CA VAL A 16 -9.37 -11.78 2.12
C VAL A 16 -10.12 -12.90 1.39
N PRO A 17 -9.43 -13.91 0.82
CA PRO A 17 -10.07 -15.01 0.11
C PRO A 17 -11.11 -15.74 0.98
N GLY A 18 -12.30 -15.99 0.43
CA GLY A 18 -13.36 -16.73 1.10
C GLY A 18 -14.03 -16.01 2.27
N LYS A 19 -13.79 -14.70 2.44
CA LYS A 19 -14.42 -13.89 3.50
C LYS A 19 -15.93 -13.78 3.33
N ILE A 20 -16.40 -13.60 2.10
CA ILE A 20 -17.83 -13.61 1.75
C ILE A 20 -18.21 -14.99 1.20
N GLN A 21 -19.31 -15.51 1.71
CA GLN A 21 -19.90 -16.79 1.31
C GLN A 21 -21.21 -16.55 0.58
N GLY A 22 -21.49 -17.38 -0.42
CA GLY A 22 -22.65 -17.33 -1.29
C GLY A 22 -22.92 -18.70 -1.93
N ARG A 23 -23.62 -18.68 -3.06
CA ARG A 23 -23.90 -19.89 -3.85
C ARG A 23 -23.64 -19.60 -5.33
N CYS A 24 -22.81 -20.42 -5.95
CA CYS A 24 -22.63 -20.35 -7.40
C CYS A 24 -23.94 -20.73 -8.12
N LEU A 25 -24.39 -19.88 -9.06
CA LEU A 25 -25.61 -20.10 -9.84
C LEU A 25 -25.39 -21.06 -11.01
N SER A 26 -24.15 -21.36 -11.37
CA SER A 26 -23.80 -22.34 -12.40
C SER A 26 -24.26 -23.74 -11.99
N SER A 27 -24.91 -24.45 -12.90
CA SER A 27 -25.48 -25.77 -12.64
C SER A 27 -24.40 -26.78 -12.22
N GLY A 28 -24.62 -27.44 -11.08
CA GLY A 28 -23.71 -28.47 -10.57
C GLY A 28 -22.42 -27.95 -9.92
N CYS A 29 -22.24 -26.63 -9.80
CA CYS A 29 -21.09 -26.07 -9.09
C CYS A 29 -21.34 -26.04 -7.57
N PRO A 30 -20.51 -26.70 -6.75
CA PRO A 30 -20.63 -26.66 -5.28
C PRO A 30 -19.98 -25.42 -4.66
N GLY A 31 -19.49 -24.47 -5.47
CA GLY A 31 -18.77 -23.29 -5.02
C GLY A 31 -19.61 -22.39 -4.12
N THR A 32 -19.04 -22.05 -2.97
CA THR A 32 -19.68 -21.22 -1.93
C THR A 32 -18.87 -20.00 -1.52
N ALA A 33 -17.57 -19.96 -1.82
CA ALA A 33 -16.75 -18.79 -1.53
C ALA A 33 -16.79 -17.80 -2.71
N ALA A 34 -16.97 -16.52 -2.41
CA ALA A 34 -16.79 -15.44 -3.38
C ALA A 34 -15.30 -15.10 -3.52
N GLU A 35 -14.89 -14.79 -4.75
CA GLU A 35 -13.57 -14.27 -5.08
C GLU A 35 -13.75 -12.93 -5.79
N PHE A 36 -13.01 -11.91 -5.34
CA PHE A 36 -13.08 -10.56 -5.88
C PHE A 36 -11.78 -10.22 -6.60
N TYR A 37 -11.90 -9.47 -7.69
CA TYR A 37 -10.77 -8.92 -8.43
C TYR A 37 -11.13 -7.52 -8.95
N PHE A 38 -10.12 -6.76 -9.32
CA PHE A 38 -10.28 -5.39 -9.82
C PHE A 38 -9.77 -5.27 -11.24
N LYS A 39 -10.35 -4.34 -12.00
CA LYS A 39 -9.97 -4.04 -13.39
C LYS A 39 -9.80 -2.55 -13.57
N CYS A 40 -9.02 -2.16 -14.57
CA CYS A 40 -8.89 -0.77 -14.96
C CYS A 40 -10.20 -0.27 -15.58
N ALA A 41 -10.69 0.89 -15.13
CA ALA A 41 -11.91 1.51 -15.65
C ALA A 41 -11.67 2.46 -16.84
N ASP A 42 -10.40 2.75 -17.16
CA ASP A 42 -10.04 3.76 -18.18
C ASP A 42 -9.96 3.18 -19.60
N HIS A 43 -9.93 1.85 -19.73
CA HIS A 43 -9.91 1.18 -21.02
C HIS A 43 -10.64 -0.17 -20.96
N PRO A 44 -11.11 -0.70 -22.11
CA PRO A 44 -11.61 -2.06 -22.18
C PRO A 44 -10.58 -3.06 -21.66
N THR A 45 -11.04 -4.10 -20.96
CA THR A 45 -10.23 -5.15 -20.36
C THR A 45 -10.81 -6.52 -20.68
N SER A 46 -9.95 -7.52 -20.84
CA SER A 46 -10.34 -8.93 -20.93
C SER A 46 -10.62 -9.52 -19.54
N GLU A 47 -11.02 -10.80 -19.49
CA GLU A 47 -11.25 -11.47 -18.20
C GLU A 47 -9.96 -11.61 -17.36
N ASP A 48 -8.83 -11.83 -18.03
CA ASP A 48 -7.52 -12.04 -17.39
C ASP A 48 -6.81 -10.73 -17.00
N ASP A 49 -7.28 -9.59 -17.49
CA ASP A 49 -6.69 -8.26 -17.25
C ASP A 49 -7.07 -7.72 -15.86
N THR A 50 -6.47 -8.30 -14.83
CA THR A 50 -6.65 -7.86 -13.43
C THR A 50 -5.70 -6.71 -13.06
N SER A 51 -6.12 -5.91 -12.09
CA SER A 51 -5.35 -4.79 -11.54
C SER A 51 -5.27 -4.91 -10.03
N VAL A 52 -4.15 -4.51 -9.45
CA VAL A 52 -3.97 -4.53 -8.00
C VAL A 52 -4.78 -3.40 -7.36
N ALA A 53 -5.55 -3.74 -6.32
CA ALA A 53 -6.25 -2.74 -5.52
C ALA A 53 -5.29 -1.93 -4.66
N LEU A 54 -5.53 -0.63 -4.55
CA LEU A 54 -4.75 0.29 -3.71
C LEU A 54 -5.60 0.79 -2.53
N PRO A 55 -5.81 -0.04 -1.48
CA PRO A 55 -6.78 0.23 -0.41
C PRO A 55 -6.50 1.50 0.41
N LEU A 56 -5.26 2.00 0.40
CA LEU A 56 -4.89 3.22 1.12
C LEU A 56 -5.24 4.47 0.32
N VAL A 57 -5.50 4.36 -0.98
CA VAL A 57 -5.91 5.48 -1.83
C VAL A 57 -7.42 5.64 -1.75
N LYS A 58 -7.86 6.80 -1.26
CA LYS A 58 -9.27 7.12 -1.07
C LYS A 58 -9.61 8.46 -1.72
N SER A 59 -10.86 8.59 -2.18
CA SER A 59 -11.43 9.91 -2.51
C SER A 59 -11.53 10.75 -1.23
N ASN A 60 -11.12 12.00 -1.25
CA ASN A 60 -11.08 12.85 -0.05
C ASN A 60 -12.45 13.47 0.27
N THR A 61 -13.43 12.61 0.58
CA THR A 61 -14.81 12.99 0.89
C THR A 61 -14.96 13.70 2.24
N GLN A 62 -13.98 13.55 3.13
CA GLN A 62 -13.93 14.21 4.44
C GLN A 62 -13.29 15.61 4.40
N HIS A 63 -12.83 16.09 3.24
CA HIS A 63 -12.18 17.39 3.09
C HIS A 63 -10.97 17.61 4.02
N VAL A 64 -10.16 16.56 4.22
CA VAL A 64 -8.99 16.60 5.10
C VAL A 64 -7.77 17.12 4.33
N ASP A 65 -7.10 18.13 4.88
CA ASP A 65 -5.88 18.69 4.29
C ASP A 65 -4.70 17.71 4.37
N CYS A 66 -3.81 17.79 3.39
CA CYS A 66 -2.60 16.97 3.36
C CYS A 66 -1.67 17.26 4.55
N LEU A 67 -1.20 16.20 5.22
CA LEU A 67 -0.23 16.23 6.32
C LEU A 67 1.03 17.07 6.03
N ALA A 68 1.47 17.07 4.77
CA ALA A 68 2.72 17.70 4.38
C ALA A 68 2.51 19.12 3.84
N CYS A 69 1.69 19.30 2.80
CA CYS A 69 1.52 20.61 2.15
C CYS A 69 0.38 21.46 2.73
N ALA A 70 -0.50 20.88 3.56
CA ALA A 70 -1.70 21.53 4.08
C ALA A 70 -2.70 21.99 3.01
N ASP A 71 -2.65 21.41 1.81
CA ASP A 71 -3.64 21.65 0.76
C ASP A 71 -4.69 20.53 0.73
N PHE A 72 -5.92 20.91 0.40
CA PHE A 72 -6.96 19.96 -0.01
C PHE A 72 -6.65 19.39 -1.40
N ARG A 73 -6.62 18.06 -1.51
CA ARG A 73 -6.45 17.30 -2.76
C ARG A 73 -7.35 16.08 -2.75
N THR A 74 -7.65 15.55 -3.93
CA THR A 74 -8.31 14.25 -4.10
C THR A 74 -7.78 13.59 -5.38
N PRO A 75 -7.52 12.28 -5.40
CA PRO A 75 -7.53 11.36 -4.27
C PRO A 75 -6.37 11.62 -3.27
N VAL A 76 -6.44 10.98 -2.11
CA VAL A 76 -5.44 11.04 -1.04
C VAL A 76 -5.08 9.64 -0.56
N MET A 77 -3.89 9.51 0.03
CA MET A 77 -3.48 8.33 0.76
C MET A 77 -3.84 8.47 2.24
N VAL A 78 -4.50 7.46 2.80
CA VAL A 78 -4.85 7.36 4.22
C VAL A 78 -4.04 6.22 4.84
N PHE A 79 -3.12 6.57 5.73
CA PHE A 79 -2.25 5.58 6.39
C PHE A 79 -3.03 4.76 7.43
N GLU A 80 -2.72 3.47 7.55
CA GLU A 80 -3.29 2.58 8.57
C GLU A 80 -2.64 2.79 9.96
N CYS A 81 -2.56 4.03 10.42
CA CYS A 81 -2.18 4.35 11.80
C CYS A 81 -3.41 4.65 12.66
N ALA A 82 -3.24 4.71 13.98
CA ALA A 82 -4.33 5.03 14.92
C ALA A 82 -5.06 6.35 14.59
N ASP A 83 -4.31 7.31 14.04
CA ASP A 83 -4.80 8.65 13.71
C ASP A 83 -5.36 8.77 12.29
N GLY A 84 -5.20 7.74 11.44
CA GLY A 84 -5.63 7.78 10.05
C GLY A 84 -5.00 8.92 9.24
N HIS A 85 -3.70 9.20 9.40
CA HIS A 85 -3.10 10.38 8.78
C HIS A 85 -3.30 10.41 7.24
N VAL A 86 -3.58 11.61 6.71
CA VAL A 86 -3.92 11.84 5.30
C VAL A 86 -2.80 12.56 4.56
N MET A 87 -2.42 12.08 3.38
CA MET A 87 -1.40 12.70 2.54
C MET A 87 -1.83 12.71 1.07
N CYS A 88 -1.66 13.83 0.37
CA CYS A 88 -1.89 13.85 -1.07
C CYS A 88 -0.84 13.03 -1.82
N LEU A 89 -1.20 12.50 -3.00
CA LEU A 89 -0.32 11.60 -3.76
C LEU A 89 1.01 12.25 -4.16
N ASP A 90 1.01 13.55 -4.49
CA ASP A 90 2.24 14.30 -4.80
C ASP A 90 3.21 14.39 -3.61
N CYS A 91 2.67 14.54 -2.40
CA CYS A 91 3.49 14.55 -1.18
C CYS A 91 3.97 13.14 -0.81
N PHE A 92 3.14 12.12 -1.06
CA PHE A 92 3.52 10.73 -0.87
C PHE A 92 4.68 10.34 -1.78
N ALA A 93 4.61 10.68 -3.08
CA ALA A 93 5.70 10.41 -4.01
C ALA A 93 7.02 11.07 -3.57
N ARG A 94 6.96 12.34 -3.15
CA ARG A 94 8.13 13.06 -2.60
C ARG A 94 8.67 12.45 -1.31
N TYR A 95 7.78 12.03 -0.40
CA TYR A 95 8.15 11.33 0.83
C TYR A 95 8.93 10.05 0.51
N CYS A 96 8.40 9.21 -0.37
CA CYS A 96 9.05 7.98 -0.82
C CYS A 96 10.40 8.26 -1.49
N VAL A 97 10.48 9.19 -2.45
CA VAL A 97 11.75 9.52 -3.13
C VAL A 97 12.80 10.03 -2.15
N THR A 98 12.41 10.88 -1.19
CA THR A 98 13.32 11.36 -0.14
C THR A 98 13.85 10.20 0.69
N LYS A 99 12.96 9.33 1.18
CA LYS A 99 13.34 8.15 1.97
C LYS A 99 14.16 7.14 1.18
N LEU A 100 13.92 7.01 -0.12
CA LEU A 100 14.66 6.12 -1.00
C LEU A 100 16.08 6.64 -1.24
N ASN A 101 16.23 7.95 -1.48
CA ASN A 101 17.53 8.59 -1.65
C ASN A 101 18.38 8.50 -0.38
N ASP A 102 17.74 8.67 0.79
CA ASP A 102 18.41 8.64 2.08
C ASP A 102 18.60 7.21 2.65
N ARG A 103 18.18 6.17 1.92
CA ARG A 103 18.21 4.76 2.37
C ARG A 103 17.48 4.53 3.71
N GLN A 104 16.32 5.16 3.88
CA GLN A 104 15.50 5.16 5.10
C GLN A 104 14.18 4.39 4.98
N PHE A 105 14.05 3.52 3.98
CA PHE A 105 12.99 2.51 3.96
C PHE A 105 13.30 1.41 4.98
N ILE A 106 12.28 0.70 5.42
CA ILE A 106 12.37 -0.34 6.43
C ILE A 106 12.21 -1.69 5.72
N GLN A 107 13.23 -2.54 5.83
CA GLN A 107 13.13 -3.93 5.39
C GLN A 107 12.46 -4.76 6.50
N HIS A 108 11.20 -5.14 6.27
CA HIS A 108 10.39 -5.93 7.19
C HIS A 108 10.24 -7.37 6.70
N ALA A 109 10.45 -8.36 7.58
CA ALA A 109 10.53 -9.77 7.19
C ALA A 109 9.29 -10.30 6.44
N ALA A 110 8.08 -9.86 6.83
CA ALA A 110 6.83 -10.33 6.22
C ALA A 110 6.26 -9.39 5.13
N LEU A 111 6.65 -8.11 5.12
CA LEU A 111 6.06 -7.10 4.22
C LEU A 111 7.02 -6.67 3.11
N GLY A 112 8.30 -7.04 3.22
CA GLY A 112 9.35 -6.55 2.34
C GLY A 112 9.80 -5.13 2.69
N TYR A 113 10.26 -4.42 1.67
CA TYR A 113 10.81 -3.08 1.80
C TYR A 113 9.68 -2.05 1.81
N THR A 114 9.47 -1.32 2.90
CA THR A 114 8.28 -0.48 3.06
C THR A 114 8.55 0.78 3.88
N LEU A 115 7.53 1.64 4.03
CA LEU A 115 7.57 2.87 4.80
C LEU A 115 6.43 2.94 5.82
N PRO A 116 6.68 3.57 6.99
CA PRO A 116 5.65 3.88 7.96
C PRO A 116 4.91 5.17 7.59
N CYS A 117 3.89 5.50 8.39
CA CYS A 117 3.26 6.80 8.39
C CYS A 117 4.30 7.91 8.65
N PRO A 118 4.36 8.96 7.81
CA PRO A 118 5.26 10.09 8.00
C PRO A 118 4.98 10.92 9.26
N GLY A 119 3.82 10.74 9.89
CA GLY A 119 3.49 11.31 11.20
C GLY A 119 4.25 10.68 12.38
N GLY A 120 5.05 9.63 12.14
CA GLY A 120 5.83 8.96 13.19
C GLY A 120 4.97 8.05 14.09
N CYS A 121 3.89 7.49 13.54
CA CYS A 121 2.98 6.62 14.29
C CYS A 121 3.50 5.18 14.33
N ASP A 122 3.25 4.50 15.44
CA ASP A 122 3.52 3.06 15.56
C ASP A 122 2.58 2.22 14.67
N ASN A 123 3.02 1.00 14.36
CA ASN A 123 2.25 -0.02 13.61
C ASN A 123 1.62 0.49 12.30
N SER A 124 2.33 1.39 11.60
CA SER A 124 1.80 2.15 10.47
C SER A 124 2.47 1.83 9.14
N LEU A 125 3.14 0.67 9.04
CA LEU A 125 3.80 0.23 7.83
C LEU A 125 2.78 -0.03 6.72
N ILE A 126 3.09 0.43 5.51
CA ILE A 126 2.32 0.12 4.32
C ILE A 126 2.48 -1.38 4.03
N LYS A 127 1.38 -2.11 4.02
CA LYS A 127 1.38 -3.57 3.80
C LYS A 127 1.42 -3.94 2.31
N GLU A 128 0.70 -3.19 1.49
CA GLU A 128 0.61 -3.41 0.04
C GLU A 128 1.68 -2.60 -0.69
N VAL A 129 2.74 -3.27 -1.15
CA VAL A 129 3.91 -2.65 -1.79
C VAL A 129 3.61 -2.04 -3.16
N HIS A 130 2.53 -2.47 -3.84
CA HIS A 130 2.15 -1.90 -5.13
C HIS A 130 1.76 -0.42 -5.05
N HIS A 131 1.51 0.13 -3.85
CA HIS A 131 1.37 1.59 -3.66
C HIS A 131 2.63 2.34 -4.12
N PHE A 132 3.82 1.74 -4.04
CA PHE A 132 5.06 2.35 -4.51
C PHE A 132 5.18 2.38 -6.04
N ARG A 133 4.31 1.70 -6.79
CA ARG A 133 4.25 1.81 -8.26
C ARG A 133 3.85 3.23 -8.71
N MET A 134 3.17 3.99 -7.85
CA MET A 134 2.83 5.41 -8.08
C MET A 134 4.06 6.32 -8.21
N LEU A 135 5.26 5.85 -7.84
CA LEU A 135 6.50 6.61 -8.02
C LEU A 135 6.96 6.70 -9.48
N GLY A 136 6.34 5.94 -10.38
CA GLY A 136 6.76 5.78 -11.76
C GLY A 136 7.89 4.77 -11.91
N ASP A 137 8.12 4.30 -13.15
CA ASP A 137 9.01 3.17 -13.45
C ASP A 137 10.43 3.39 -12.93
N GLU A 138 11.04 4.54 -13.19
CA GLU A 138 12.42 4.82 -12.79
C GLU A 138 12.63 4.71 -11.27
N GLN A 139 11.72 5.29 -10.48
CA GLN A 139 11.85 5.27 -9.03
C GLN A 139 11.42 3.92 -8.44
N TYR A 140 10.48 3.22 -9.08
CA TYR A 140 10.07 1.88 -8.69
C TYR A 140 11.18 0.86 -8.92
N ASP A 141 11.91 0.94 -10.04
CA ASP A 141 13.07 0.10 -10.32
C ASP A 141 14.18 0.31 -9.28
N ARG A 142 14.42 1.58 -8.91
CA ARG A 142 15.35 1.92 -7.81
C ARG A 142 14.88 1.33 -6.49
N TYR A 143 13.59 1.41 -6.19
CA TYR A 143 12.97 0.83 -5.00
C TYR A 143 13.15 -0.70 -4.95
N GLN A 144 12.86 -1.42 -6.04
CA GLN A 144 13.02 -2.87 -6.12
C GLN A 144 14.48 -3.28 -5.92
N ARG A 145 15.41 -2.58 -6.59
CA ARG A 145 16.85 -2.84 -6.42
C ARG A 145 17.29 -2.63 -4.97
N PHE A 146 16.90 -1.51 -4.34
CA PHE A 146 17.30 -1.22 -2.97
C PHE A 146 16.68 -2.21 -1.97
N GLY A 147 15.44 -2.64 -2.18
CA GLY A 147 14.81 -3.68 -1.37
C GLY A 147 15.53 -5.03 -1.49
N ALA A 148 15.96 -5.42 -2.69
CA ALA A 148 16.75 -6.63 -2.91
C ALA A 148 18.13 -6.53 -2.24
N GLU A 149 18.80 -5.39 -2.36
CA GLU A 149 20.08 -5.12 -1.70
C GLU A 149 19.97 -5.25 -0.17
N GLU A 150 18.98 -4.60 0.45
CA GLU A 150 18.76 -4.65 1.90
C GLU A 150 18.38 -6.04 2.39
N CYS A 151 17.59 -6.79 1.60
CA CYS A 151 17.27 -8.18 1.90
C CYS A 151 18.54 -9.05 2.00
N VAL A 152 19.46 -8.93 1.03
CA VAL A 152 20.74 -9.64 1.05
C VAL A 152 21.57 -9.26 2.28
N LEU A 153 21.62 -7.96 2.63
CA LEU A 153 22.35 -7.49 3.81
C LEU A 153 21.77 -8.05 5.11
N GLN A 154 20.44 -8.08 5.26
CA GLN A 154 19.78 -8.67 6.43
C GLN A 154 20.02 -10.18 6.57
N MET A 155 20.20 -10.88 5.45
CA MET A 155 20.59 -12.29 5.43
C MET A 155 22.08 -12.52 5.75
N GLY A 156 22.83 -11.48 6.11
CA GLY A 156 24.27 -11.57 6.40
C GLY A 156 25.17 -11.56 5.15
N GLY A 157 24.59 -11.26 3.99
CA GLY A 157 25.27 -11.11 2.72
C GLY A 157 26.05 -9.81 2.59
N VAL A 158 26.61 -9.60 1.40
CA VAL A 158 27.38 -8.41 1.04
C VAL A 158 27.12 -8.00 -0.41
N LEU A 159 27.16 -6.70 -0.68
CA LEU A 159 27.09 -6.18 -2.04
C LEU A 159 28.50 -6.07 -2.64
N CYS A 160 28.64 -6.41 -3.92
CA CYS A 160 29.90 -6.26 -4.64
C CYS A 160 30.26 -4.77 -4.80
N PRO A 161 31.44 -4.32 -4.32
CA PRO A 161 31.90 -2.93 -4.43
C PRO A 161 32.50 -2.59 -5.81
N GLY A 162 32.57 -3.57 -6.73
CA GLY A 162 33.08 -3.36 -8.07
C GLY A 162 32.29 -2.27 -8.82
N ARG A 163 33.00 -1.41 -9.57
CA ARG A 163 32.38 -0.30 -10.32
C ARG A 163 31.29 -0.81 -11.26
N GLY A 164 30.07 -0.31 -11.09
CA GLY A 164 28.91 -0.68 -11.91
C GLY A 164 28.38 -2.10 -11.67
N CYS A 165 28.82 -2.80 -10.62
CA CYS A 165 28.36 -4.15 -10.31
C CYS A 165 27.21 -4.17 -9.29
N GLY A 166 27.50 -4.01 -8.00
CA GLY A 166 26.46 -3.99 -6.95
C GLY A 166 25.70 -5.30 -6.73
N VAL A 167 26.12 -6.41 -7.34
CA VAL A 167 25.48 -7.72 -7.16
C VAL A 167 25.50 -8.13 -5.68
N GLY A 168 24.35 -8.58 -5.17
CA GLY A 168 24.23 -9.13 -3.82
C GLY A 168 24.75 -10.57 -3.77
N LEU A 169 25.63 -10.83 -2.81
CA LEU A 169 26.30 -12.12 -2.61
C LEU A 169 26.00 -12.64 -1.21
N LEU A 170 25.71 -13.94 -1.10
CA LEU A 170 25.58 -14.67 0.16
C LEU A 170 26.77 -15.65 0.26
N PRO A 171 27.97 -15.17 0.66
CA PRO A 171 29.14 -16.03 0.72
C PRO A 171 29.02 -17.06 1.85
N ASP A 172 29.32 -18.31 1.52
CA ASP A 172 29.34 -19.41 2.47
C ASP A 172 30.63 -19.39 3.32
N GLY A 173 30.47 -19.63 4.63
CA GLY A 173 31.58 -19.81 5.57
C GLY A 173 32.14 -18.52 6.19
N ASN A 174 33.15 -18.70 7.05
CA ASN A 174 33.76 -17.63 7.85
C ASN A 174 34.91 -16.91 7.13
N SER A 175 35.10 -17.12 5.84
CA SER A 175 36.16 -16.46 5.08
C SER A 175 35.83 -14.98 4.86
N ASN A 176 36.84 -14.13 5.01
CA ASN A 176 36.73 -12.73 4.63
C ASN A 176 36.96 -12.51 3.12
N MET A 177 37.38 -13.53 2.38
CA MET A 177 37.54 -13.47 0.93
C MET A 177 36.20 -13.73 0.24
N VAL A 178 35.75 -12.76 -0.56
CA VAL A 178 34.52 -12.90 -1.37
C VAL A 178 34.86 -12.65 -2.82
N GLU A 179 34.54 -13.62 -3.68
CA GLU A 179 34.62 -13.45 -5.14
C GLU A 179 33.23 -13.13 -5.69
N CYS A 180 33.11 -12.04 -6.45
CA CYS A 180 31.93 -11.75 -7.23
C CYS A 180 31.94 -12.59 -8.52
N VAL A 181 31.56 -13.86 -8.39
CA VAL A 181 31.62 -14.84 -9.48
C VAL A 181 30.75 -14.40 -10.66
N ARG A 182 31.27 -14.57 -11.88
CA ARG A 182 30.51 -14.35 -13.12
C ARG A 182 29.62 -15.56 -13.40
N GLN A 183 28.42 -15.60 -12.85
CA GLN A 183 27.43 -16.66 -13.12
C GLN A 183 26.23 -16.10 -13.87
N ALA A 184 25.78 -16.80 -14.91
CA ALA A 184 24.61 -16.44 -15.71
C ALA A 184 24.59 -14.98 -16.22
N GLY A 185 25.76 -14.42 -16.55
CA GLY A 185 25.89 -13.03 -17.01
C GLY A 185 25.80 -11.97 -15.90
N SER A 186 25.70 -12.37 -14.63
CA SER A 186 25.73 -11.51 -13.46
C SER A 186 27.07 -11.62 -12.73
N GLY A 187 27.57 -10.50 -12.18
CA GLY A 187 28.84 -10.42 -11.44
C GLY A 187 30.02 -9.90 -12.28
N CYS A 188 31.04 -9.38 -11.61
CA CYS A 188 32.16 -8.67 -12.27
C CYS A 188 33.52 -9.35 -12.14
N GLY A 189 33.63 -10.45 -11.39
CA GLY A 189 34.89 -11.15 -11.10
C GLY A 189 35.77 -10.46 -10.05
N PHE A 190 35.28 -9.40 -9.40
CA PHE A 190 36.05 -8.71 -8.37
C PHE A 190 36.16 -9.54 -7.10
N VAL A 191 37.38 -9.71 -6.60
CA VAL A 191 37.68 -10.42 -5.34
C VAL A 191 38.00 -9.40 -4.26
N PHE A 192 37.18 -9.37 -3.21
CA PHE A 192 37.20 -8.31 -2.20
C PHE A 192 37.09 -8.85 -0.78
N CYS A 193 37.47 -8.01 0.18
CA CYS A 193 37.35 -8.30 1.60
C CYS A 193 35.92 -8.03 2.10
N LYS A 194 35.29 -9.03 2.73
CA LYS A 194 33.94 -8.96 3.32
C LYS A 194 33.79 -7.81 4.32
N LEU A 195 34.87 -7.45 5.02
CA LEU A 195 34.84 -6.47 6.12
C LEU A 195 35.02 -5.03 5.63
N CYS A 196 36.15 -4.72 5.00
CA CYS A 196 36.46 -3.35 4.56
C CYS A 196 35.93 -2.99 3.16
N LYS A 197 35.45 -3.97 2.38
CA LYS A 197 34.98 -3.81 0.99
C LYS A 197 36.05 -3.37 -0.02
N GLU A 198 37.33 -3.41 0.35
CA GLU A 198 38.47 -3.20 -0.56
C GLU A 198 38.88 -4.50 -1.26
N ALA A 199 39.80 -4.41 -2.23
CA ALA A 199 40.42 -5.58 -2.85
C ALA A 199 40.93 -6.57 -1.78
N TYR A 200 40.75 -7.88 -2.02
CA TYR A 200 41.09 -8.87 -1.02
C TYR A 200 42.56 -8.78 -0.59
N HIS A 201 42.78 -8.90 0.71
CA HIS A 201 44.08 -8.80 1.35
C HIS A 201 44.23 -9.85 2.45
N THR A 202 45.48 -10.19 2.76
CA THR A 202 45.82 -10.99 3.94
C THR A 202 46.19 -10.07 5.10
N GLY A 203 45.83 -10.45 6.34
CA GLY A 203 46.04 -9.61 7.53
C GLY A 203 44.84 -8.68 7.86
N PRO A 204 44.97 -7.84 8.91
CA PRO A 204 43.88 -7.00 9.39
C PRO A 204 43.52 -5.91 8.37
N CYS A 205 42.25 -5.48 8.35
CA CYS A 205 41.84 -4.34 7.54
C CYS A 205 42.55 -3.07 8.01
N GLY A 206 43.02 -2.25 7.06
CA GLY A 206 43.46 -0.89 7.36
C GLY A 206 42.33 -0.07 7.97
N GLN A 207 42.65 0.97 8.75
CA GLN A 207 41.65 1.81 9.42
C GLN A 207 40.60 2.27 8.40
N THR A 208 39.42 1.67 8.46
CA THR A 208 38.27 2.05 7.66
C THR A 208 37.91 3.48 8.05
N ALA A 209 37.90 4.40 7.08
CA ALA A 209 37.33 5.72 7.29
C ALA A 209 35.92 5.55 7.90
N PRO A 210 35.56 6.32 8.94
CA PRO A 210 34.24 6.23 9.52
C PRO A 210 33.20 6.36 8.41
N GLN A 211 32.33 5.36 8.29
CA GLN A 211 31.17 5.44 7.41
C GLN A 211 30.45 6.75 7.76
N PRO A 212 30.23 7.66 6.81
CA PRO A 212 29.47 8.86 7.09
C PRO A 212 28.10 8.39 7.61
N SER A 213 27.81 8.71 8.88
CA SER A 213 26.47 8.51 9.42
C SER A 213 25.52 9.21 8.46
N ALA A 214 24.59 8.45 7.87
CA ALA A 214 23.60 9.03 6.97
C ALA A 214 23.03 10.28 7.64
N PRO A 215 23.04 11.45 6.96
CA PRO A 215 22.44 12.63 7.54
C PRO A 215 21.01 12.25 7.88
N ALA A 216 20.63 12.39 9.16
CA ALA A 216 19.27 12.18 9.61
C ALA A 216 18.44 13.34 9.07
N ASN A 217 18.17 13.34 7.76
CA ASN A 217 17.21 14.21 7.14
C ASN A 217 15.84 13.66 7.55
N ASN A 218 15.44 14.03 8.76
CA ASN A 218 14.14 13.68 9.26
C ASN A 218 13.15 14.47 8.41
N TYR A 219 12.49 13.79 7.47
CA TYR A 219 11.20 14.25 6.97
C TYR A 219 10.35 14.61 8.19
N ARG A 220 10.26 15.89 8.49
CA ARG A 220 9.65 16.41 9.73
C ARG A 220 8.26 16.89 9.40
N VAL A 221 7.29 16.17 9.94
CA VAL A 221 5.90 16.62 9.96
C VAL A 221 5.69 17.48 11.19
N ASP A 222 5.08 18.64 10.99
CA ASP A 222 4.67 19.52 12.09
C ASP A 222 3.54 18.88 12.90
N ARG A 223 3.62 18.94 14.24
CA ARG A 223 2.66 18.27 15.12
C ARG A 223 1.24 18.81 14.97
N GLU A 224 1.07 20.10 14.71
CA GLU A 224 -0.25 20.70 14.52
C GLU A 224 -0.83 20.33 13.16
N ARG A 225 0.00 20.19 12.12
CA ARG A 225 -0.42 19.60 10.84
C ARG A 225 -0.86 18.14 11.01
N ALA A 226 -0.10 17.34 11.76
CA ALA A 226 -0.48 15.96 12.09
C ALA A 226 -1.81 15.86 12.83
N ARG A 227 -2.07 16.80 13.75
CA ARG A 227 -3.36 16.85 14.45
C ARG A 227 -4.54 17.09 13.49
N ARG A 228 -4.38 17.96 12.49
CA ARG A 228 -5.44 18.32 11.54
C ARG A 228 -5.61 17.34 10.38
N ALA A 229 -4.54 16.70 9.94
CA ALA A 229 -4.54 15.81 8.79
C ALA A 229 -4.96 14.37 9.17
N ARG A 230 -6.08 14.23 9.88
CA ARG A 230 -6.59 12.95 10.38
C ARG A 230 -7.83 12.56 9.60
N TRP A 231 -7.82 11.34 9.08
CA TRP A 231 -9.01 10.71 8.56
C TRP A 231 -9.81 10.22 9.75
N GLU A 232 -10.87 10.94 10.11
CA GLU A 232 -11.72 10.56 11.21
C GLU A 232 -12.41 9.24 10.82
N ARG A 233 -11.96 8.14 11.45
CA ARG A 233 -12.79 6.95 11.58
C ARG A 233 -13.96 7.37 12.46
N ARG A 234 -15.04 7.85 11.84
CA ARG A 234 -16.14 8.51 12.55
C ARG A 234 -16.45 7.78 13.86
N THR A 235 -16.24 8.45 14.99
CA THR A 235 -17.09 8.20 16.15
C THR A 235 -18.53 8.45 15.70
N ALA A 236 -19.47 7.71 16.28
CA ALA A 236 -20.88 7.74 15.93
C ALA A 236 -21.54 9.15 15.86
N GLU A 237 -20.86 10.20 16.30
CA GLU A 237 -21.33 11.60 16.24
C GLU A 237 -21.05 12.34 14.93
N VAL A 238 -20.03 11.98 14.13
CA VAL A 238 -19.74 12.64 12.82
C VAL A 238 -20.41 11.90 11.67
N ILE A 239 -21.48 11.15 11.94
CA ILE A 239 -22.40 10.64 10.93
C ILE A 239 -23.25 11.82 10.41
N ASN A 240 -22.65 12.92 9.94
CA ASN A 240 -23.41 14.08 9.48
C ASN A 240 -24.00 13.92 8.06
N ARG A 241 -24.33 12.68 7.69
CA ARG A 241 -25.40 12.27 6.78
C ARG A 241 -26.00 10.97 7.34
N THR A 242 -26.44 10.91 8.60
CA THR A 242 -27.09 9.68 9.12
C THR A 242 -28.23 9.32 8.21
N THR A 243 -29.01 10.29 7.75
CA THR A 243 -30.21 10.02 6.96
C THR A 243 -30.22 10.69 5.60
N LYS A 244 -30.68 9.96 4.59
CA LYS A 244 -31.05 10.47 3.26
C LYS A 244 -32.47 10.05 2.91
N ALA A 245 -33.13 10.83 2.07
CA ALA A 245 -34.47 10.47 1.60
C ALA A 245 -34.37 9.36 0.54
N CYS A 246 -35.10 8.27 0.74
CA CYS A 246 -35.26 7.21 -0.25
C CYS A 246 -35.74 7.82 -1.59
N PRO A 247 -35.07 7.55 -2.73
CA PRO A 247 -35.47 8.10 -4.02
C PRO A 247 -36.91 7.74 -4.42
N GLY A 248 -37.37 6.54 -4.06
CA GLY A 248 -38.71 6.03 -4.39
C GLY A 248 -39.86 6.59 -3.53
N CYS A 249 -39.72 6.63 -2.20
CA CYS A 249 -40.82 7.03 -1.30
C CYS A 249 -40.52 8.23 -0.39
N LYS A 250 -39.31 8.82 -0.50
CA LYS A 250 -38.82 9.99 0.25
C LYS A 250 -38.74 9.82 1.77
N VAL A 251 -38.99 8.62 2.32
CA VAL A 251 -38.74 8.36 3.75
C VAL A 251 -37.26 8.55 4.06
N ARG A 252 -36.95 9.10 5.24
CA ARG A 252 -35.55 9.19 5.71
C ARG A 252 -35.05 7.79 6.04
N THR A 253 -33.94 7.40 5.44
CA THR A 253 -33.26 6.12 5.60
C THR A 253 -31.87 6.37 6.16
N GLU A 254 -31.51 5.59 7.17
CA GLU A 254 -30.17 5.62 7.77
C GLU A 254 -29.18 4.75 6.98
N LYS A 255 -27.91 5.17 6.87
CA LYS A 255 -26.87 4.34 6.22
C LYS A 255 -26.49 3.21 7.19
N ASN A 256 -26.54 1.97 6.71
CA ASN A 256 -25.97 0.83 7.43
C ASN A 256 -24.50 0.65 7.01
N ASP A 257 -23.65 0.29 7.96
CA ASP A 257 -22.18 0.24 7.90
C ASP A 257 -21.56 -0.10 6.53
N GLY A 258 -20.73 0.83 6.02
CA GLY A 258 -19.78 0.59 4.91
C GLY A 258 -20.35 0.46 3.49
N CYS A 259 -21.44 -0.28 3.31
CA CYS A 259 -22.04 -0.58 2.00
C CYS A 259 -22.80 0.63 1.41
N MET A 260 -22.74 0.78 0.08
CA MET A 260 -23.51 1.80 -0.65
C MET A 260 -24.86 1.29 -1.16
N HIS A 261 -25.08 -0.02 -1.17
CA HIS A 261 -26.36 -0.63 -1.53
C HIS A 261 -27.33 -0.56 -0.34
N MET A 262 -28.41 0.21 -0.51
CA MET A 262 -29.42 0.41 0.52
C MET A 262 -30.76 -0.19 0.10
N THR A 263 -31.40 -0.95 0.98
CA THR A 263 -32.80 -1.38 0.81
C THR A 263 -33.73 -0.54 1.68
N CYS A 264 -34.69 0.15 1.09
CA CYS A 264 -35.67 0.95 1.84
C CYS A 264 -36.64 0.06 2.62
N THR A 265 -36.65 0.19 3.95
CA THR A 265 -37.53 -0.60 4.84
C THR A 265 -39.03 -0.33 4.64
N ARG A 266 -39.40 0.82 4.07
CA ARG A 266 -40.80 1.20 3.83
C ARG A 266 -41.35 0.71 2.49
N CYS A 267 -40.57 0.81 1.42
CA CYS A 267 -41.05 0.54 0.06
C CYS A 267 -40.26 -0.55 -0.69
N GLY A 268 -39.24 -1.15 -0.07
CA GLY A 268 -38.40 -2.18 -0.67
C GLY A 268 -37.47 -1.69 -1.78
N PHE A 269 -37.49 -0.40 -2.13
CA PHE A 269 -36.64 0.14 -3.19
C PHE A 269 -35.17 0.00 -2.84
N GLN A 270 -34.39 -0.63 -3.73
CA GLN A 270 -32.94 -0.78 -3.65
C GLN A 270 -32.27 0.39 -4.37
N TRP A 271 -31.39 1.10 -3.68
CA TRP A 271 -30.81 2.34 -4.19
C TRP A 271 -29.37 2.56 -3.72
N CYS A 272 -28.60 3.28 -4.52
CA CYS A 272 -27.23 3.65 -4.19
C CYS A 272 -27.20 4.88 -3.27
N TRP A 273 -26.53 4.74 -2.12
CA TRP A 273 -26.35 5.80 -1.15
C TRP A 273 -25.66 7.03 -1.77
N LEU A 274 -24.63 6.83 -2.61
CA LEU A 274 -23.90 7.93 -3.25
C LEU A 274 -24.70 8.59 -4.37
N CYS A 275 -25.22 7.81 -5.31
CA CYS A 275 -25.87 8.31 -6.52
C CYS A 275 -27.30 8.83 -6.30
N LEU A 276 -27.99 8.39 -5.24
CA LEU A 276 -29.41 8.66 -4.99
C LEU A 276 -30.34 8.16 -6.12
N THR A 277 -29.94 7.09 -6.80
CA THR A 277 -30.67 6.43 -7.89
C THR A 277 -30.88 4.95 -7.57
N GLN A 278 -31.63 4.24 -8.42
CA GLN A 278 -31.77 2.78 -8.33
C GLN A 278 -30.39 2.10 -8.32
N TRP A 279 -30.25 1.04 -7.53
CA TRP A 279 -29.05 0.21 -7.52
C TRP A 279 -28.90 -0.55 -8.84
N GLY A 280 -27.67 -0.74 -9.30
CA GLY A 280 -27.34 -1.51 -10.49
C GLY A 280 -25.84 -1.63 -10.67
N ASP A 281 -25.42 -2.41 -11.67
CA ASP A 281 -24.05 -2.91 -11.87
C ASP A 281 -22.99 -1.79 -11.83
N ASN A 282 -23.24 -0.64 -12.44
CA ASN A 282 -22.30 0.48 -12.41
C ASN A 282 -22.03 1.04 -11.00
N CYS A 283 -22.95 0.88 -10.04
CA CYS A 283 -22.72 1.23 -8.63
C CYS A 283 -21.90 0.16 -7.92
N GLU A 284 -22.21 -1.12 -8.21
CA GLU A 284 -21.48 -2.29 -7.72
C GLU A 284 -20.00 -2.21 -8.13
N ASP A 285 -19.72 -1.98 -9.41
CA ASP A 285 -18.36 -1.97 -9.95
C ASP A 285 -17.52 -0.77 -9.47
N ARG A 286 -18.14 0.39 -9.26
CA ARG A 286 -17.41 1.66 -9.06
C ARG A 286 -17.33 2.10 -7.61
N HIS A 287 -18.30 1.75 -6.79
CA HIS A 287 -18.41 2.23 -5.41
C HIS A 287 -19.32 1.34 -4.56
N TRP A 288 -19.12 0.02 -4.60
CA TRP A 288 -19.89 -0.93 -3.80
C TRP A 288 -19.88 -0.58 -2.30
N PHE A 289 -18.69 -0.26 -1.79
CA PHE A 289 -18.43 0.12 -0.41
C PHE A 289 -17.50 1.32 -0.35
N GLY A 290 -17.40 1.94 0.83
CA GLY A 290 -16.49 3.05 1.09
C GLY A 290 -17.10 4.16 1.95
N GLU A 291 -16.42 5.30 1.96
CA GLU A 291 -16.79 6.48 2.76
C GLU A 291 -17.05 7.74 1.92
#